data_AF-A0A914K7F6-F1
#
_entry.id   AF-A0A914K7F6-F1
#
_cell.length_a   1.000
_cell.length_b   1.000
_cell.length_c   1.000
_cell.angle_alpha   90.00
_cell.angle_beta   90.00
_cell.angle_gamma   90.00
#
_symmetry.space_group_name_H-M   'P 1'
#
loop_
_entity.id
_entity.type
_entity.pdbx_description
1 polymer ?
#
loop_
_entity_poly.entity_id
_entity_poly.type
_entity_poly.pdbx_seq_one_letter_code
_entity_poly.pdbx_strand_id
1 'polypeptide(L)'
;MSTDWNSQRTSPPFSSEAVVILKLLNKLKYRQVVVITVFGDVNGLEFTTVFEENRIDHDVHVQKYIELHLNGSLSAVIAKEFEEVTSNSIILCAKRENAENIFEAAKIFTGTGKMWIVNQASAQAKNFPNGFLTVKVKQNVLSALTDALIVIKNGVKFLEDQERAFLPPEQCSSTSVSNAWTNEVGFKFY
;
A
#
# COMPACT_ATOMS: atom_id res chain seq x y z
N MET A 1 -0.06 18.43 7.38
CA MET A 1 1.26 18.41 8.05
C MET A 1 1.45 17.01 8.61
N SER A 2 2.31 16.21 7.97
CA SER A 2 2.51 14.78 8.25
C SER A 2 3.36 14.57 9.50
N THR A 3 2.95 13.67 10.38
CA THR A 3 3.61 13.30 11.65
C THR A 3 4.41 11.99 11.57
N ASP A 4 4.77 11.52 10.38
CA ASP A 4 5.38 10.19 10.17
C ASP A 4 6.91 10.20 10.00
N TRP A 5 7.66 10.93 10.85
CA TRP A 5 9.13 10.98 10.73
C TRP A 5 9.92 9.94 11.52
N ASN A 6 9.29 9.08 12.33
CA ASN A 6 10.03 8.20 13.28
C ASN A 6 9.74 6.69 13.17
N SER A 7 9.09 6.20 12.11
CA SER A 7 8.76 4.78 11.97
C SER A 7 9.56 4.11 10.84
N GLN A 8 10.67 3.43 11.19
CA GLN A 8 11.29 2.48 10.27
C GLN A 8 10.49 1.17 10.28
N ARG A 9 10.06 0.73 9.10
CA ARG A 9 9.28 -0.50 8.91
C ARG A 9 10.14 -1.58 8.27
N THR A 10 10.05 -2.80 8.79
CA THR A 10 10.70 -3.99 8.20
C THR A 10 9.90 -4.59 7.05
N SER A 11 8.69 -4.07 6.79
CA SER A 11 7.84 -4.42 5.68
C SER A 11 7.49 -3.18 4.86
N PRO A 12 7.37 -3.30 3.53
CA PRO A 12 6.98 -2.18 2.69
C PRO A 12 5.54 -1.73 3.02
N PRO A 13 5.23 -0.43 2.87
CA PRO A 13 3.86 0.07 3.03
C PRO A 13 2.93 -0.50 1.95
N PHE A 14 1.61 -0.47 2.20
CA PHE A 14 0.61 -0.95 1.24
C PHE A 14 0.67 -0.22 -0.11
N SER A 15 1.13 1.03 -0.13
CA SER A 15 1.38 1.81 -1.35
C SER A 15 2.44 1.19 -2.27
N SER A 16 3.37 0.38 -1.74
CA SER A 16 4.32 -0.39 -2.56
C SER A 16 3.65 -1.46 -3.42
N GLU A 17 2.42 -1.88 -3.08
CA GLU A 17 1.64 -2.79 -3.92
C GLU A 17 1.31 -2.15 -5.28
N ALA A 18 1.14 -0.82 -5.36
CA ALA A 18 0.87 -0.13 -6.62
C ALA A 18 2.00 -0.35 -7.63
N VAL A 19 3.25 -0.27 -7.19
CA VAL A 19 4.43 -0.48 -8.06
C VAL A 19 4.48 -1.93 -8.56
N VAL A 20 4.14 -2.90 -7.71
CA VAL A 20 4.10 -4.32 -8.11
C VAL A 20 2.98 -4.56 -9.13
N ILE A 21 1.81 -3.96 -8.91
CA ILE A 21 0.68 -4.06 -9.84
C ILE A 21 1.03 -3.42 -11.19
N LEU A 22 1.70 -2.25 -11.22
CA LEU A 22 2.18 -1.64 -12.46
C LEU A 22 3.16 -2.53 -13.23
N LYS A 23 4.12 -3.15 -12.52
CA LYS A 23 5.03 -4.13 -13.13
C LYS A 23 4.28 -5.34 -13.69
N LEU A 24 3.26 -5.83 -12.97
CA LEU A 24 2.41 -6.93 -13.42
C LEU A 24 1.64 -6.55 -14.69
N LEU A 25 1.00 -5.37 -14.73
CA LEU A 25 0.27 -4.86 -15.89
C LEU A 25 1.17 -4.75 -17.12
N ASN A 26 2.37 -4.20 -16.97
CA ASN A 26 3.34 -4.08 -18.07
C ASN A 26 3.78 -5.46 -18.60
N LYS A 27 4.00 -6.43 -17.70
CA LYS A 27 4.35 -7.81 -18.09
C LYS A 27 3.21 -8.51 -18.84
N LEU A 28 1.98 -8.31 -18.39
CA LEU A 28 0.78 -8.87 -19.01
C LEU A 28 0.29 -8.06 -20.23
N LYS A 29 0.96 -6.94 -20.55
CA LYS A 29 0.62 -6.03 -21.65
C LYS A 29 -0.77 -5.38 -21.53
N TYR A 30 -1.28 -5.23 -20.31
CA TYR A 30 -2.46 -4.42 -20.04
C TYR A 30 -2.06 -2.95 -19.94
N ARG A 31 -2.54 -2.13 -20.88
CA ARG A 31 -2.21 -0.70 -20.95
C ARG A 31 -3.32 0.21 -20.46
N GLN A 32 -4.54 -0.28 -20.29
CA GLN A 32 -5.67 0.53 -19.83
C GLN A 32 -6.30 -0.13 -18.61
N VAL A 33 -6.51 0.63 -17.54
CA VAL A 33 -7.07 0.14 -16.28
C VAL A 33 -8.08 1.11 -15.68
N VAL A 34 -8.95 0.60 -14.82
CA VAL A 34 -9.82 1.38 -13.95
C VAL A 34 -9.39 1.11 -12.52
N VAL A 35 -9.20 2.16 -11.73
CA VAL A 35 -8.77 2.03 -10.34
C VAL A 35 -9.92 2.40 -9.43
N ILE A 36 -10.28 1.49 -8.53
CA ILE A 36 -11.34 1.65 -7.55
C ILE A 36 -10.74 1.75 -6.16
N THR A 37 -11.11 2.80 -5.45
CA THR A 37 -10.82 3.00 -4.03
C THR A 37 -12.09 3.29 -3.25
N VAL A 38 -12.00 3.27 -1.93
CA VAL A 38 -13.11 3.63 -1.04
C VAL A 38 -12.87 5.04 -0.49
N PHE A 39 -13.92 5.87 -0.52
CA PHE A 39 -13.87 7.22 0.04
C PHE A 39 -13.45 7.19 1.52
N GLY A 40 -12.44 7.99 1.85
CA GLY A 40 -11.89 8.08 3.20
C GLY A 40 -10.93 6.95 3.60
N ASP A 41 -10.60 6.02 2.70
CA ASP A 41 -9.54 5.03 2.95
C ASP A 41 -8.17 5.63 2.65
N VAL A 42 -7.44 6.02 3.70
CA VAL A 42 -6.09 6.60 3.61
C VAL A 42 -5.13 5.70 2.82
N ASN A 43 -5.23 4.37 3.00
CA ASN A 43 -4.39 3.43 2.26
C ASN A 43 -4.74 3.40 0.76
N GLY A 44 -6.03 3.58 0.43
CA GLY A 44 -6.50 3.70 -0.95
C GLY A 44 -5.98 4.97 -1.61
N LEU A 45 -5.99 6.10 -0.89
CA LEU A 45 -5.45 7.38 -1.37
C LEU A 45 -3.93 7.34 -1.57
N GLU A 46 -3.20 6.72 -0.63
CA GLU A 46 -1.76 6.55 -0.77
C GLU A 46 -1.42 5.63 -1.96
N PHE A 47 -2.20 4.56 -2.15
CA PHE A 47 -2.09 3.67 -3.29
C PHE A 47 -2.30 4.41 -4.62
N THR A 48 -3.37 5.21 -4.75
CA THR A 48 -3.64 5.95 -6.00
C THR A 48 -2.59 6.99 -6.30
N THR A 49 -2.07 7.66 -5.26
CA THR A 49 -0.97 8.62 -5.40
C THR A 49 0.28 7.95 -5.97
N VAL A 50 0.76 6.88 -5.34
CA VAL A 50 1.94 6.15 -5.82
C VAL A 50 1.70 5.51 -7.19
N PHE A 51 0.48 5.03 -7.46
CA PHE A 51 0.12 4.48 -8.77
C PHE A 51 0.20 5.54 -9.86
N GLU A 52 -0.35 6.73 -9.64
CA GLU A 52 -0.35 7.83 -10.62
C GLU A 52 1.08 8.34 -10.89
N GLU A 53 1.90 8.46 -9.86
CA GLU A 53 3.30 8.90 -10.00
C GLU A 53 4.14 7.94 -10.84
N ASN A 54 3.86 6.63 -10.77
CA ASN A 54 4.68 5.59 -11.40
C ASN A 54 4.09 5.03 -12.71
N ARG A 55 2.82 5.33 -13.05
CA ARG A 55 2.16 4.67 -14.20
C ARG A 55 2.75 5.03 -15.56
N ILE A 56 3.31 6.24 -15.69
CA ILE A 56 3.86 6.75 -16.95
C ILE A 56 5.07 5.92 -17.36
N ASP A 57 5.96 5.61 -16.41
CA ASP A 57 7.15 4.77 -16.63
C ASP A 57 6.80 3.32 -17.03
N HIS A 58 5.56 2.90 -16.80
CA HIS A 58 5.07 1.56 -17.08
C HIS A 58 4.13 1.50 -18.31
N ASP A 59 3.93 2.61 -19.03
CA ASP A 59 3.02 2.72 -20.18
C ASP A 59 1.59 2.27 -19.86
N VAL A 60 1.12 2.63 -18.67
CA VAL A 60 -0.24 2.33 -18.19
C VAL A 60 -1.07 3.62 -18.18
N HIS A 61 -2.20 3.59 -18.88
CA HIS A 61 -3.23 4.61 -18.91
C HIS A 61 -4.36 4.23 -17.94
N VAL A 62 -4.71 5.15 -17.05
CA VAL A 62 -5.90 4.99 -16.20
C VAL A 62 -7.08 5.62 -16.92
N GLN A 63 -8.07 4.81 -17.28
CA GLN A 63 -9.30 5.29 -17.91
C GLN A 63 -10.10 6.14 -16.93
N LYS A 64 -10.21 5.67 -15.69
CA LYS A 64 -11.00 6.31 -14.64
C LYS A 64 -10.53 5.90 -13.25
N TYR A 65 -10.47 6.87 -12.36
CA TYR A 65 -10.40 6.66 -10.91
C TYR A 65 -11.82 6.73 -10.36
N ILE A 66 -12.26 5.67 -9.68
CA ILE A 66 -13.58 5.58 -9.07
C ILE A 66 -13.40 5.53 -7.57
N GLU A 67 -13.84 6.58 -6.88
CA GLU A 67 -13.87 6.61 -5.43
C GLU A 67 -15.29 6.27 -4.96
N LEU A 68 -15.45 5.12 -4.32
CA LEU A 68 -16.76 4.62 -3.90
C LEU A 68 -17.12 5.11 -2.50
N HIS A 69 -18.29 5.71 -2.38
CA HIS A 69 -18.96 5.92 -1.10
C HIS A 69 -19.79 4.68 -0.78
N LEU A 70 -19.52 4.02 0.34
CA LEU A 70 -20.22 2.80 0.77
C LEU A 70 -21.60 3.08 1.40
N ASN A 71 -22.19 4.22 1.07
CA ASN A 71 -23.44 4.71 1.64
C ASN A 71 -24.57 4.47 0.62
N GLY A 72 -25.71 3.92 1.06
CA GLY A 72 -26.86 3.70 0.18
C GLY A 72 -26.73 2.48 -0.75
N SER A 73 -27.32 2.55 -1.95
CA SER A 73 -27.35 1.42 -2.90
C SER A 73 -26.07 1.35 -3.74
N LEU A 74 -25.07 0.62 -3.24
CA LEU A 74 -23.75 0.48 -3.86
C LEU A 74 -23.80 -0.09 -5.29
N SER A 75 -24.74 -1.00 -5.57
CA SER A 75 -24.89 -1.61 -6.90
C SER A 75 -25.28 -0.58 -7.97
N ALA A 76 -26.18 0.36 -7.65
CA ALA A 76 -26.58 1.42 -8.57
C ALA A 76 -25.44 2.40 -8.84
N VAL A 77 -24.65 2.73 -7.80
CA VAL A 77 -23.47 3.59 -7.95
C VAL A 77 -22.44 2.93 -8.85
N ILE A 78 -22.09 1.66 -8.58
CA ILE A 78 -21.14 0.92 -9.41
C ILE A 78 -21.66 0.81 -10.85
N ALA A 79 -22.93 0.50 -11.07
CA ALA A 79 -23.49 0.41 -12.41
C ALA A 79 -23.34 1.72 -13.20
N LYS A 80 -23.62 2.86 -12.55
CA LYS A 80 -23.44 4.19 -13.15
C LYS A 80 -21.99 4.51 -13.45
N GLU A 81 -21.08 4.23 -12.51
CA GLU A 81 -19.66 4.53 -12.70
C GLU A 81 -19.01 3.72 -13.83
N PHE A 82 -19.55 2.52 -14.09
CA PHE A 82 -19.10 1.59 -15.12
C PHE A 82 -19.79 1.74 -16.48
N GLU A 83 -20.80 2.59 -16.62
CA GLU A 83 -21.55 2.78 -17.88
C GLU A 83 -20.64 3.25 -19.03
N GLU A 84 -19.68 4.13 -18.73
CA GLU A 84 -18.70 4.67 -19.69
C GLU A 84 -17.35 3.91 -19.66
N VAL A 85 -17.24 2.87 -18.85
CA VAL A 85 -15.99 2.11 -18.67
C VAL A 85 -15.88 1.02 -19.73
N THR A 86 -14.88 1.16 -20.60
CA THR A 86 -14.59 0.20 -21.66
C THR A 86 -13.45 -0.74 -21.28
N SER A 87 -12.63 -0.35 -20.30
CA SER A 87 -11.53 -1.16 -19.82
C SER A 87 -12.01 -2.50 -19.26
N ASN A 88 -11.25 -3.54 -19.57
CA ASN A 88 -11.44 -4.89 -19.07
C ASN A 88 -10.58 -5.20 -17.85
N SER A 89 -9.69 -4.29 -17.45
CA SER A 89 -8.82 -4.46 -16.29
C SER A 89 -9.22 -3.52 -15.17
N ILE A 90 -9.60 -4.09 -14.04
CA ILE A 90 -10.13 -3.38 -12.87
C ILE A 90 -9.19 -3.63 -11.70
N ILE A 91 -8.75 -2.56 -11.06
CA ILE A 91 -7.89 -2.61 -9.88
C ILE A 91 -8.74 -2.18 -8.68
N LEU A 92 -8.81 -3.01 -7.64
CA LEU A 92 -9.49 -2.69 -6.40
C LEU A 92 -8.48 -2.56 -5.25
N CYS A 93 -8.45 -1.39 -4.62
CA CYS A 93 -7.75 -1.18 -3.37
C CYS A 93 -8.76 -0.81 -2.27
N ALA A 94 -9.03 -1.78 -1.39
CA ALA A 94 -9.94 -1.60 -0.27
C ALA A 94 -9.53 -2.49 0.93
N LYS A 95 -10.14 -2.24 2.08
CA LYS A 95 -10.11 -3.15 3.23
C LYS A 95 -11.00 -4.37 2.98
N ARG A 96 -10.72 -5.47 3.68
CA ARG A 96 -11.44 -6.75 3.55
C ARG A 96 -12.97 -6.59 3.56
N GLU A 97 -13.51 -5.90 4.56
CA GLU A 97 -14.97 -5.74 4.75
C GLU A 97 -15.61 -4.94 3.62
N ASN A 98 -14.93 -3.90 3.15
CA ASN A 98 -15.40 -3.07 2.05
C ASN A 98 -15.33 -3.82 0.72
N ALA A 99 -14.26 -4.59 0.50
CA ALA A 99 -14.10 -5.44 -0.67
C ALA A 99 -15.22 -6.47 -0.77
N GLU A 100 -15.64 -7.09 0.35
CA GLU A 100 -16.76 -8.03 0.37
C GLU A 100 -18.06 -7.38 -0.16
N ASN A 101 -18.36 -6.17 0.30
CA ASN A 101 -19.52 -5.41 -0.17
C ASN A 101 -19.41 -5.01 -1.65
N ILE A 102 -18.23 -4.59 -2.10
CA ILE A 102 -17.97 -4.19 -3.48
C ILE A 102 -18.10 -5.38 -4.43
N PHE A 103 -17.52 -6.54 -4.11
CA PHE A 103 -17.64 -7.74 -4.95
C PHE A 103 -19.08 -8.21 -5.07
N GLU A 104 -19.85 -8.11 -3.98
CA GLU A 104 -21.27 -8.47 -3.99
C GLU A 104 -22.08 -7.53 -4.90
N ALA A 105 -21.85 -6.22 -4.79
CA ALA A 105 -22.51 -5.21 -5.61
C ALA A 105 -22.04 -5.22 -7.08
N ALA A 106 -20.79 -5.62 -7.33
CA ALA A 106 -20.18 -5.64 -8.66
C ALA A 106 -20.29 -6.99 -9.38
N LYS A 107 -21.13 -7.93 -8.93
CA LYS A 107 -21.29 -9.26 -9.55
C LYS A 107 -21.56 -9.24 -11.06
N ILE A 108 -22.20 -8.18 -11.56
CA ILE A 108 -22.47 -8.00 -13.00
C ILE A 108 -21.16 -7.71 -13.77
N PHE A 109 -20.16 -7.12 -13.11
CA PHE A 109 -18.86 -6.71 -13.64
C PHE A 109 -17.72 -7.70 -13.35
N THR A 110 -18.02 -8.86 -12.74
CA THR A 110 -17.05 -9.93 -12.46
C THR A 110 -17.09 -11.08 -13.47
N GLY A 111 -17.84 -10.91 -14.57
CA GLY A 111 -18.03 -11.91 -15.61
C GLY A 111 -16.83 -12.13 -16.54
N THR A 112 -17.03 -13.01 -17.53
CA THR A 112 -16.03 -13.37 -18.54
C THR A 112 -15.54 -12.14 -19.32
N GLY A 113 -14.22 -12.03 -19.47
CA GLY A 113 -13.59 -10.92 -20.19
C GLY A 113 -13.21 -9.73 -19.31
N LYS A 114 -13.59 -9.73 -18.02
CA LYS A 114 -13.09 -8.77 -17.03
C LYS A 114 -12.01 -9.42 -16.16
N MET A 115 -10.95 -8.68 -15.90
CA MET A 115 -9.82 -9.09 -15.07
C MET A 115 -9.73 -8.15 -13.87
N TRP A 116 -9.73 -8.74 -12.68
CA TRP A 116 -9.68 -8.02 -11.42
C TRP A 116 -8.29 -8.20 -10.79
N ILE A 117 -7.59 -7.09 -10.51
CA ILE A 117 -6.38 -7.07 -9.71
C ILE A 117 -6.73 -6.44 -8.37
N VAL A 118 -6.40 -7.08 -7.26
CA VAL A 118 -6.78 -6.58 -5.94
C VAL A 118 -5.60 -6.55 -4.98
N ASN A 119 -5.58 -5.56 -4.10
CA ASN A 119 -4.58 -5.45 -3.04
C ASN A 119 -4.67 -6.63 -2.05
N GLN A 120 -3.61 -6.86 -1.27
CA GLN A 120 -3.53 -8.00 -0.35
C GLN A 120 -4.69 -8.03 0.66
N ALA A 121 -5.17 -6.87 1.10
CA ALA A 121 -6.28 -6.78 2.06
C ALA A 121 -7.62 -7.19 1.45
N SER A 122 -7.92 -6.78 0.21
CA SER A 122 -9.15 -7.18 -0.49
C SER A 122 -9.16 -8.66 -0.85
N ALA A 123 -7.99 -9.27 -1.11
CA ALA A 123 -7.87 -10.69 -1.40
C ALA A 123 -8.27 -11.62 -0.24
N GLN A 124 -8.45 -11.07 0.97
CA GLN A 124 -8.93 -11.82 2.14
C GLN A 124 -10.46 -11.88 2.22
N ALA A 125 -11.18 -11.21 1.32
CA ALA A 125 -12.63 -11.28 1.20
C ALA A 125 -13.09 -12.70 0.85
N LYS A 126 -14.29 -13.10 1.30
CA LYS A 126 -14.81 -14.45 1.04
C LYS A 126 -15.43 -14.63 -0.36
N ASN A 127 -15.84 -13.55 -1.01
CA ASN A 127 -16.63 -13.54 -2.25
C ASN A 127 -15.87 -12.90 -3.42
N PHE A 128 -14.55 -13.08 -3.48
CA PHE A 128 -13.76 -12.59 -4.61
C PHE A 128 -14.20 -13.22 -5.94
N PRO A 129 -14.04 -12.50 -7.07
CA PRO A 129 -14.38 -13.02 -8.38
C PRO A 129 -13.41 -14.12 -8.84
N ASN A 130 -13.91 -15.07 -9.62
CA ASN A 130 -13.07 -16.13 -10.20
C ASN A 130 -12.02 -15.52 -11.14
N GLY A 131 -10.77 -15.99 -11.04
CA GLY A 131 -9.69 -15.55 -11.92
C GLY A 131 -9.08 -14.19 -11.57
N PHE A 132 -9.28 -13.69 -10.35
CA PHE A 132 -8.62 -12.47 -9.89
C PHE A 132 -7.10 -12.66 -9.69
N LEU A 133 -6.37 -11.56 -9.78
CA LEU A 133 -4.94 -11.47 -9.46
C LEU A 133 -4.75 -10.67 -8.18
N THR A 134 -3.75 -11.04 -7.38
CA THR A 134 -3.41 -10.28 -6.18
C THR A 134 -1.91 -10.31 -5.91
N VAL A 135 -1.46 -9.31 -5.15
CA VAL A 135 -0.10 -9.24 -4.63
C VAL A 135 -0.11 -9.76 -3.20
N LYS A 136 0.86 -10.61 -2.87
CA LYS A 136 1.04 -11.10 -1.50
C LYS A 136 2.50 -10.93 -1.09
N VAL A 137 2.70 -10.19 -0.01
CA VAL A 137 4.01 -10.08 0.64
C VAL A 137 4.37 -11.44 1.24
N LYS A 138 5.51 -11.98 0.82
CA LYS A 138 6.04 -13.25 1.32
C LYS A 138 6.95 -12.99 2.53
N GLN A 139 6.38 -12.48 3.61
CA GLN A 139 7.08 -12.24 4.87
C GLN A 139 6.26 -12.81 6.02
N ASN A 140 6.91 -13.48 6.97
CA ASN A 140 6.27 -13.96 8.19
C ASN A 140 6.84 -13.21 9.41
N VAL A 141 6.17 -13.32 10.55
CA VAL A 141 6.55 -12.57 11.77
C VAL A 141 7.98 -12.91 12.22
N LEU A 142 8.38 -14.18 12.12
CA LEU A 142 9.72 -14.62 12.52
C LEU A 142 10.81 -14.09 11.59
N SER A 143 10.57 -14.05 10.27
CA SER A 143 11.50 -13.50 9.31
C SER A 143 11.63 -12.00 9.52
N ALA A 144 10.51 -11.27 9.68
CA ALA A 144 10.53 -9.84 9.96
C ALA A 144 11.26 -9.51 11.27
N LEU A 145 11.09 -10.33 12.32
CA LEU A 145 11.83 -10.19 13.58
C LEU A 145 13.32 -10.48 13.41
N THR A 146 13.66 -11.53 12.65
CA THR A 146 15.07 -11.88 12.38
C THR A 146 15.76 -10.77 11.60
N ASP A 147 15.11 -10.22 10.58
CA ASP A 147 15.60 -9.09 9.80
C ASP A 147 15.78 -7.86 10.71
N ALA A 148 14.81 -7.55 11.58
CA ALA A 148 14.92 -6.47 12.56
C ALA A 148 16.13 -6.65 13.48
N LEU A 149 16.34 -7.85 14.02
CA LEU A 149 17.45 -8.16 14.90
C LEU A 149 18.80 -8.05 14.19
N ILE A 150 18.87 -8.42 12.91
CA ILE A 150 20.08 -8.24 12.09
C ILE A 150 20.38 -6.75 11.89
N VAL A 151 19.37 -5.94 11.58
CA VAL A 151 19.53 -4.48 11.44
C VAL A 151 19.97 -3.85 12.76
N ILE A 152 19.34 -4.22 13.88
CA ILE A 152 19.72 -3.75 15.22
C ILE A 152 21.17 -4.16 15.53
N LYS A 153 21.55 -5.42 15.29
CA LYS A 153 22.92 -5.90 15.51
C LYS A 153 23.95 -5.10 14.70
N ASN A 154 23.66 -4.82 13.44
CA ASN A 154 24.53 -4.01 12.59
C ASN A 154 24.59 -2.55 13.07
N GLY A 155 23.46 -2.00 13.54
CA GLY A 155 23.40 -0.67 14.16
C GLY A 155 24.21 -0.58 15.45
N VAL A 156 24.18 -1.61 16.30
CA VAL A 156 25.02 -1.69 17.51
C VAL A 156 26.49 -1.74 17.15
N LYS A 157 26.89 -2.54 16.16
CA LYS A 157 28.28 -2.54 15.67
C LYS A 157 28.73 -1.17 15.18
N PHE A 158 27.88 -0.47 14.41
CA PHE A 158 28.16 0.89 13.97
C PHE A 158 28.38 1.86 15.14
N LEU A 159 27.65 1.68 16.25
CA LEU A 159 27.84 2.46 17.49
C LEU A 159 29.11 2.09 18.24
N GLU A 160 29.46 0.80 18.29
CA GLU A 160 30.71 0.31 18.90
C GLU A 160 31.95 0.85 18.16
N ASP A 161 31.86 1.01 16.84
CA ASP A 161 32.92 1.58 16.01
C ASP A 161 33.10 3.11 16.19
N GLN A 162 32.22 3.79 16.95
CA GLN A 162 32.39 5.21 17.24
C GLN A 162 33.44 5.42 18.35
N GLU A 163 34.33 6.39 18.16
CA GLU A 163 35.40 6.73 19.13
C GLU A 163 34.88 7.22 20.50
N ARG A 164 33.59 7.59 20.58
CA ARG A 164 32.95 8.11 21.78
C ARG A 164 31.66 7.35 22.09
N ALA A 165 31.47 6.99 23.35
CA ALA A 165 30.21 6.42 23.81
C ALA A 165 29.13 7.50 23.90
N PHE A 166 28.10 7.39 23.08
CA PHE A 166 26.91 8.23 23.15
C PHE A 166 25.81 7.47 23.89
N LEU A 167 25.33 8.01 25.00
CA LEU A 167 24.24 7.41 25.77
C LEU A 167 22.90 7.99 25.33
N PRO A 168 21.88 7.15 25.06
CA PRO A 168 20.54 7.65 24.80
C PRO A 168 19.96 8.28 26.08
N PRO A 169 19.05 9.26 25.96
CA PRO A 169 18.41 9.88 27.11
C PRO A 169 17.55 8.85 27.87
N GLU A 170 17.73 8.77 29.19
CA GLU A 170 17.06 7.79 30.05
C GLU A 170 15.64 8.21 30.49
N GLN A 171 15.30 9.51 30.35
CA GLN A 171 14.03 10.06 30.84
C GLN A 171 13.35 10.96 29.80
N CYS A 172 12.02 10.86 29.72
CA CYS A 172 11.19 11.72 28.88
C CYS A 172 10.93 13.12 29.50
N SER A 173 11.36 13.36 30.74
CA SER A 173 10.92 14.49 31.58
C SER A 173 11.91 15.66 31.65
N SER A 174 12.52 16.05 30.53
CA SER A 174 13.04 17.41 30.40
C SER A 174 13.11 17.83 28.94
N THR A 175 12.63 19.03 28.68
CA THR A 175 12.65 19.71 27.37
C THR A 175 14.09 19.99 26.97
N SER A 176 14.80 18.98 26.47
CA SER A 176 16.08 19.15 25.77
C SER A 176 16.01 18.36 24.47
N VAL A 177 15.44 19.01 23.45
CA VAL A 177 15.23 18.48 22.09
C VAL A 177 16.55 18.31 21.32
N SER A 178 17.70 18.52 21.97
CA SER A 178 19.03 18.50 21.36
C SER A 178 20.05 18.06 22.41
N ASN A 179 20.44 16.79 22.37
CA ASN A 179 21.61 16.27 23.07
C ASN A 179 22.65 15.80 22.03
N ALA A 180 23.87 15.50 22.50
CA ALA A 180 24.94 14.99 21.63
C ALA A 180 24.52 13.72 20.88
N TRP A 181 23.66 12.88 21.49
CA TRP A 181 23.06 11.72 20.83
C TRP A 181 22.26 12.13 19.58
N THR A 182 21.29 13.04 19.70
CA THR A 182 20.43 13.48 18.59
C THR A 182 21.23 14.22 17.51
N ASN A 183 22.17 15.09 17.88
CA ASN A 183 22.85 15.97 16.93
C ASN A 183 24.04 15.34 16.21
N GLU A 184 24.76 14.40 16.84
CA GLU A 184 26.04 13.90 16.30
C GLU A 184 25.93 12.48 15.73
N VAL A 185 25.00 11.67 16.24
CA VAL A 185 24.88 10.24 15.88
C VAL A 185 23.48 9.88 15.41
N GLY A 186 22.43 10.42 16.03
CA GLY A 186 21.03 10.15 15.69
C GLY A 186 20.72 10.39 14.22
N PHE A 187 21.23 11.49 13.64
CA PHE A 187 21.09 11.78 12.21
C PHE A 187 21.87 10.83 11.29
N LYS A 188 22.94 10.16 11.75
CA LYS A 188 23.73 9.22 10.93
C LYS A 188 23.05 7.87 10.72
N PHE A 189 21.97 7.60 11.45
CA PHE A 189 21.13 6.41 11.28
C PHE A 189 20.04 6.56 10.21
N TYR A 190 19.83 7.78 9.71
CA TYR A 190 18.87 8.12 8.66
C TYR A 190 19.59 8.42 7.35
#